data_AF-A0A6B3UIZ7-F1
#
_entry.id   AF-A0A6B3UIZ7-F1
#
_cell.length_a   1.000
_cell.length_b   1.000
_cell.length_c   1.000
_cell.angle_alpha   90.00
_cell.angle_beta   90.00
_cell.angle_gamma   90.00
#
_symmetry.space_group_name_H-M   'P 1'
#
loop_
_entity.id
_entity.type
_entity.pdbx_description
1 polymer ?
#
loop_
_entity_poly.entity_id
_entity_poly.type
_entity_poly.pdbx_seq_one_letter_code
_entity_poly.pdbx_strand_id
1 'polypeptide(L)'
;MPARKWIWGGVAVGFGVFLAWQIVVQAALQVSEPTTALRLAPHSGNALARVAEAELAAGHPAAAERLARQALLVGPHNVRAIRVLGISREQLGDPEVADELVTAAGNMSLRDGPAHTWLVEKRLKQGEYRSALAHADAVMRRKPQTWPAYFTLLHALIKEEPRFLPALAERLAPNPRWRKRYLASLNGEPEGMTSTIALAIMLQGSEHPFSDEEMSTLLSRLVQEGHFKAVATFRQQIPSLGPVANIRDGAFEGSSGPAPIRWQFELGEGALVEILPDETRPNQTALRVEYDGFASHGLVSQYESLPPGQYTLEGQWRSETPVPKDRIAWALTCAGGKQVVLAKSSPSPAAEPVEAWQAFSIDFEVPDSDCEGQWLRLSPQPGSRRNTVVVWYDGLRIRPSKGRAQ
;
A
#
# COMPACT_ATOMS: atom_id res chain seq x y z
N MET A 1 42.10 49.25 -32.95
CA MET A 1 41.77 48.00 -32.21
C MET A 1 40.26 47.66 -32.10
N PRO A 2 39.32 48.05 -33.01
CA PRO A 2 37.91 47.63 -32.89
C PRO A 2 37.57 46.31 -33.62
N ALA A 3 38.36 45.90 -34.63
CA ALA A 3 38.07 44.73 -35.46
C ALA A 3 38.10 43.40 -34.69
N ARG A 4 38.89 43.30 -33.61
CA ARG A 4 39.04 42.06 -32.84
C ARG A 4 37.76 41.68 -32.09
N LYS A 5 37.03 42.65 -31.50
CA LYS A 5 35.81 42.37 -30.71
C LYS A 5 34.64 41.84 -31.56
N TRP A 6 34.53 42.27 -32.81
CA TRP A 6 33.49 41.82 -33.74
C TRP A 6 33.71 40.38 -34.21
N ILE A 7 34.97 39.99 -34.42
CA ILE A 7 35.33 38.62 -34.79
C ILE A 7 34.99 37.64 -33.65
N TRP A 8 35.32 37.97 -32.40
CA TRP A 8 34.98 37.13 -31.24
C TRP A 8 33.46 37.07 -30.97
N GLY A 9 32.72 38.15 -31.22
CA GLY A 9 31.25 38.15 -31.14
C GLY A 9 30.59 37.27 -32.20
N GLY A 10 31.06 37.34 -33.46
CA GLY A 10 30.57 36.49 -34.55
C GLY A 10 30.87 35.00 -34.34
N VAL A 11 32.06 34.67 -33.82
CA VAL A 11 32.45 33.29 -33.47
C VAL A 11 31.59 32.74 -32.33
N ALA A 12 31.30 33.53 -31.30
CA ALA A 12 30.45 33.10 -30.19
C ALA A 12 28.99 32.85 -30.62
N VAL A 13 28.43 33.72 -31.48
CA VAL A 13 27.08 33.54 -32.05
C VAL A 13 27.04 32.32 -32.97
N GLY A 14 28.04 32.15 -33.84
CA GLY A 14 28.14 30.97 -34.72
C GLY A 14 28.25 29.67 -33.94
N PHE A 15 29.02 29.65 -32.85
CA PHE A 15 29.13 28.48 -31.97
C PHE A 15 27.82 28.19 -31.21
N GLY A 16 27.13 29.23 -30.73
CA GLY A 16 25.81 29.09 -30.08
C GLY A 16 24.75 28.52 -31.04
N VAL A 17 24.69 29.02 -32.28
CA VAL A 17 23.80 28.51 -33.33
C VAL A 17 24.15 27.06 -33.69
N PHE A 18 25.44 26.72 -33.77
CA PHE A 18 25.88 25.34 -33.99
C PHE A 18 25.44 24.40 -32.87
N LEU A 19 25.60 24.78 -31.60
CA LEU A 19 25.16 23.97 -30.46
C LEU A 19 23.63 23.82 -30.42
N ALA A 20 22.88 24.90 -30.67
CA ALA A 20 21.42 24.85 -30.76
C ALA A 20 20.96 23.93 -31.91
N TRP A 21 21.64 23.99 -33.06
CA TRP A 21 21.41 23.08 -34.18
C TRP A 21 21.71 21.63 -33.81
N GLN A 22 22.81 21.36 -33.11
CA GLN A 22 23.11 20.01 -32.61
C GLN A 22 22.02 19.48 -31.68
N ILE A 23 21.47 20.32 -30.79
CA ILE A 23 20.35 19.93 -29.91
C ILE A 23 19.11 19.57 -30.73
N VAL A 24 18.74 20.39 -31.73
CA VAL A 24 17.58 20.15 -32.60
C VAL A 24 17.76 18.89 -33.45
N VAL A 25 18.94 18.69 -34.02
CA VAL A 25 19.27 17.49 -34.81
C VAL A 25 19.22 16.25 -33.93
N GLN A 26 19.80 16.26 -32.72
CA GLN A 26 19.73 15.12 -31.81
C GLN A 26 18.28 14.81 -31.40
N ALA A 27 17.45 15.82 -31.14
CA ALA A 27 16.04 15.62 -30.86
C ALA A 27 15.27 15.02 -32.05
N ALA A 28 15.50 15.53 -33.27
CA ALA A 28 14.91 15.00 -34.50
C ALA A 28 15.37 13.56 -34.81
N LEU A 29 16.63 13.24 -34.50
CA LEU A 29 17.19 11.88 -34.61
C LEU A 29 16.64 10.92 -33.56
N GLN A 30 15.98 11.37 -32.49
CA GLN A 30 15.31 10.48 -31.53
C GLN A 30 13.89 10.09 -31.98
N VAL A 31 13.22 10.96 -32.74
CA VAL A 31 11.81 10.80 -33.14
C VAL A 31 11.64 10.21 -34.55
N SER A 32 12.65 10.35 -35.42
CA SER A 32 12.61 9.83 -36.81
C SER A 32 12.77 8.31 -36.89
N GLU A 33 12.33 7.68 -37.99
CA GLU A 33 12.59 6.26 -38.26
C GLU A 33 14.11 5.92 -38.21
N PRO A 34 14.53 4.76 -37.68
CA PRO A 34 15.95 4.43 -37.51
C PRO A 34 16.77 4.56 -38.80
N THR A 35 16.22 4.12 -39.93
CA THR A 35 16.88 4.18 -41.24
C THR A 35 17.02 5.61 -41.75
N THR A 36 16.02 6.46 -41.52
CA THR A 36 16.07 7.90 -41.84
C THR A 36 17.10 8.62 -40.97
N ALA A 37 17.17 8.29 -39.67
CA ALA A 37 18.17 8.83 -38.76
C ALA A 37 19.60 8.49 -39.22
N LEU A 38 19.82 7.27 -39.72
CA LEU A 38 21.11 6.85 -40.26
C LEU A 38 21.46 7.56 -41.57
N ARG A 39 20.49 7.84 -42.45
CA ARG A 39 20.75 8.65 -43.67
C ARG A 39 21.17 10.08 -43.34
N LEU A 40 20.57 10.68 -42.31
CA LEU A 40 20.87 12.05 -41.89
C LEU A 40 22.21 12.15 -41.14
N ALA A 41 22.60 11.10 -40.41
CA ALA A 41 23.86 11.06 -39.69
C ALA A 41 24.52 9.67 -39.78
N PRO A 42 25.17 9.34 -40.93
CA PRO A 42 25.72 8.00 -41.19
C PRO A 42 26.81 7.56 -40.21
N HIS A 43 27.54 8.52 -39.66
CA HIS A 43 28.60 8.30 -38.68
C HIS A 43 28.14 8.52 -37.24
N SER A 44 26.84 8.64 -36.97
CA SER A 44 26.34 8.74 -35.61
C SER A 44 26.23 7.37 -34.98
N GLY A 45 27.01 7.11 -33.93
CA GLY A 45 26.89 5.88 -33.15
C GLY A 45 25.46 5.66 -32.62
N ASN A 46 24.74 6.74 -32.30
CA ASN A 46 23.33 6.66 -31.90
C ASN A 46 22.41 6.21 -33.05
N ALA A 47 22.62 6.71 -34.27
CA ALA A 47 21.82 6.30 -35.43
C ALA A 47 22.11 4.83 -35.79
N LEU A 48 23.37 4.43 -35.81
CA LEU A 48 23.78 3.03 -36.01
C LEU A 48 23.17 2.10 -34.96
N ALA A 49 23.19 2.49 -33.68
CA ALA A 49 22.59 1.71 -32.59
C ALA A 49 21.06 1.56 -32.73
N ARG A 50 20.36 2.59 -33.25
CA ARG A 50 18.91 2.51 -33.52
C ARG A 50 18.59 1.55 -34.66
N VAL A 51 19.37 1.57 -35.73
CA VAL A 51 19.19 0.61 -36.84
C VAL A 51 19.54 -0.80 -36.37
N ALA A 52 20.60 -0.96 -35.57
CA ALA A 52 20.94 -2.25 -34.97
C ALA A 52 19.78 -2.81 -34.12
N GLU A 53 19.14 -1.97 -33.31
CA GLU A 53 17.96 -2.36 -32.52
C GLU A 53 16.77 -2.76 -33.41
N ALA A 54 16.55 -2.06 -34.53
CA ALA A 54 15.50 -2.40 -35.49
C ALA A 54 15.76 -3.74 -36.20
N GLU A 55 17.01 -4.01 -36.62
CA GLU A 55 17.41 -5.30 -37.20
C GLU A 55 17.24 -6.45 -36.19
N LEU A 56 17.55 -6.21 -34.93
CA LEU A 56 17.34 -7.20 -33.86
C LEU A 56 15.84 -7.50 -33.69
N ALA A 57 15.00 -6.47 -33.67
CA ALA A 57 13.55 -6.62 -33.57
C ALA A 57 12.94 -7.31 -34.81
N ALA A 58 13.59 -7.18 -35.98
CA ALA A 58 13.21 -7.87 -37.21
C ALA A 58 13.70 -9.34 -37.28
N GLY A 59 14.42 -9.83 -36.26
CA GLY A 59 14.95 -11.20 -36.24
C GLY A 59 16.22 -11.39 -37.06
N HIS A 60 17.01 -10.33 -37.28
CA HIS A 60 18.30 -10.38 -37.99
C HIS A 60 19.49 -10.15 -37.04
N PRO A 61 19.78 -11.09 -36.11
CA PRO A 61 20.79 -10.87 -35.07
C PRO A 61 22.20 -10.64 -35.61
N ALA A 62 22.58 -11.28 -36.72
CA ALA A 62 23.88 -11.04 -37.35
C ALA A 62 24.04 -9.62 -37.91
N ALA A 63 22.96 -9.07 -38.49
CA ALA A 63 22.96 -7.68 -38.98
C ALA A 63 22.99 -6.70 -37.81
N ALA A 64 22.19 -6.96 -36.78
CA ALA A 64 22.14 -6.19 -35.55
C ALA A 64 23.51 -6.14 -34.84
N GLU A 65 24.17 -7.29 -34.68
CA GLU A 65 25.52 -7.37 -34.12
C GLU A 65 26.51 -6.49 -34.89
N ARG A 66 26.56 -6.63 -36.22
CA ARG A 66 27.50 -5.88 -37.06
C ARG A 66 27.31 -4.37 -36.90
N LEU A 67 26.06 -3.91 -36.92
CA LEU A 67 25.72 -2.49 -36.75
C LEU A 67 26.00 -2.01 -35.32
N ALA A 68 25.73 -2.82 -34.31
CA ALA A 68 26.06 -2.51 -32.92
C ALA A 68 27.57 -2.37 -32.71
N ARG A 69 28.39 -3.25 -33.31
CA ARG A 69 29.86 -3.13 -33.29
C ARG A 69 30.34 -1.84 -33.94
N GLN A 70 29.79 -1.49 -35.11
CA GLN A 70 30.10 -0.23 -35.77
C GLN A 70 29.72 0.98 -34.90
N ALA A 71 28.55 0.93 -34.25
CA ALA A 71 28.12 1.96 -33.32
C ALA A 71 29.10 2.13 -32.14
N LEU A 72 29.64 1.03 -31.60
CA LEU A 72 30.59 1.05 -30.48
C LEU A 72 31.99 1.53 -30.88
N LEU A 73 32.43 1.32 -32.12
CA LEU A 73 33.68 1.90 -32.63
C LEU A 73 33.62 3.43 -32.68
N VAL A 74 32.44 3.98 -32.94
CA VAL A 74 32.21 5.44 -32.96
C VAL A 74 31.91 5.99 -31.57
N GLY A 75 31.12 5.26 -30.77
CA GLY A 75 30.68 5.66 -29.44
C GLY A 75 30.76 4.52 -28.44
N PRO A 76 31.92 4.32 -27.77
CA PRO A 76 32.15 3.17 -26.88
C PRO A 76 31.20 3.07 -25.68
N HIS A 77 30.56 4.18 -25.29
CA HIS A 77 29.62 4.26 -24.17
C HIS A 77 28.14 4.20 -24.61
N ASN A 78 27.86 3.79 -25.85
CA ASN A 78 26.50 3.69 -26.34
C ASN A 78 25.78 2.48 -25.74
N VAL A 79 25.04 2.71 -24.65
CA VAL A 79 24.31 1.67 -23.91
C VAL A 79 23.38 0.84 -24.79
N ARG A 80 22.67 1.47 -25.74
CA ARG A 80 21.80 0.76 -26.69
C ARG A 80 22.61 -0.21 -27.54
N ALA A 81 23.76 0.22 -28.08
CA ALA A 81 24.61 -0.64 -28.88
C ALA A 81 25.19 -1.81 -28.08
N ILE A 82 25.62 -1.58 -26.83
CA ILE A 82 26.10 -2.64 -25.93
C ILE A 82 25.00 -3.68 -25.70
N ARG A 83 23.78 -3.24 -25.35
CA ARG A 83 22.64 -4.13 -25.18
C ARG A 83 22.33 -4.91 -26.45
N VAL A 84 22.21 -4.23 -27.60
CA VAL A 84 21.86 -4.89 -28.87
C VAL A 84 22.92 -5.91 -29.24
N LEU A 85 24.20 -5.61 -29.03
CA LEU A 85 25.29 -6.58 -29.22
C LEU A 85 25.10 -7.79 -28.31
N GLY A 86 24.81 -7.58 -27.02
CA GLY A 86 24.56 -8.65 -26.06
C GLY A 86 23.38 -9.56 -26.44
N ILE A 87 22.21 -8.98 -26.73
CA ILE A 87 21.02 -9.75 -27.10
C ILE A 87 21.22 -10.46 -28.46
N SER A 88 21.93 -9.84 -29.41
CA SER A 88 22.28 -10.49 -30.68
C SER A 88 23.17 -11.71 -30.43
N ARG A 89 24.12 -11.63 -29.49
CA ARG A 89 25.00 -12.73 -29.12
C ARG A 89 24.26 -13.90 -28.49
N GLU A 90 23.23 -13.65 -27.69
CA GLU A 90 22.36 -14.72 -27.19
C GLU A 90 21.68 -15.48 -28.34
N GLN A 91 21.10 -14.75 -29.31
CA GLN A 91 20.43 -15.35 -30.47
C GLN A 91 21.40 -16.09 -31.41
N LEU A 92 22.69 -15.78 -31.34
CA LEU A 92 23.76 -16.41 -32.12
C LEU A 92 24.46 -17.55 -31.36
N GLY A 93 24.02 -17.90 -30.15
CA GLY A 93 24.52 -19.06 -29.40
C GLY A 93 25.59 -18.75 -28.35
N ASP A 94 25.82 -17.47 -28.01
CA ASP A 94 26.79 -17.03 -27.00
C ASP A 94 26.09 -16.43 -25.75
N PRO A 95 25.36 -17.22 -24.94
CA PRO A 95 24.53 -16.71 -23.83
C PRO A 95 25.33 -16.17 -22.64
N GLU A 96 26.61 -16.53 -22.50
CA GLU A 96 27.51 -16.00 -21.46
C GLU A 96 27.94 -14.57 -21.81
N VAL A 97 28.42 -14.36 -23.05
CA VAL A 97 28.78 -13.05 -23.58
C VAL A 97 27.57 -12.11 -23.58
N ALA A 98 26.39 -12.64 -23.90
CA ALA A 98 25.15 -11.89 -23.81
C ALA A 98 24.89 -11.37 -22.38
N ASP A 99 25.06 -12.22 -21.37
CA ASP A 99 24.84 -11.86 -19.98
C ASP A 99 25.80 -10.77 -19.51
N GLU A 100 27.09 -10.89 -19.84
CA GLU A 100 28.10 -9.89 -19.54
C GLU A 100 27.76 -8.53 -20.17
N LEU A 101 27.44 -8.51 -21.46
CA LEU A 101 27.17 -7.29 -22.20
C LEU A 101 25.87 -6.61 -21.75
N VAL A 102 24.78 -7.37 -21.59
CA VAL A 102 23.51 -6.77 -21.15
C VAL A 102 23.58 -6.33 -19.70
N THR A 103 24.31 -7.05 -18.84
CA THR A 103 24.61 -6.59 -17.46
C THR A 103 25.39 -5.29 -17.47
N ALA A 104 26.43 -5.17 -18.30
CA ALA A 104 27.17 -3.93 -18.48
C ALA A 104 26.25 -2.78 -18.92
N ALA A 105 25.38 -3.02 -19.90
CA ALA A 105 24.40 -2.03 -20.36
C ALA A 105 23.46 -1.58 -19.22
N GLY A 106 22.92 -2.53 -18.44
CA GLY A 106 22.06 -2.24 -17.29
C GLY A 106 22.76 -1.46 -16.18
N ASN A 107 24.04 -1.74 -15.91
CA ASN A 107 24.85 -1.00 -14.94
C ASN A 107 25.18 0.42 -15.42
N MET A 108 25.35 0.62 -16.73
CA MET A 108 25.62 1.94 -17.30
C MET A 108 24.38 2.86 -17.30
N SER A 109 23.17 2.30 -17.34
CA SER A 109 21.96 3.10 -17.39
C SER A 109 20.74 2.39 -16.81
N LEU A 110 20.28 2.90 -15.66
CA LEU A 110 18.94 2.63 -15.12
C LEU A 110 17.82 3.03 -16.09
N ARG A 111 18.16 3.78 -17.16
CA ARG A 111 17.22 4.25 -18.17
C ARG A 111 17.04 3.29 -19.36
N ASP A 112 17.84 2.24 -19.48
CA ASP A 112 17.67 1.26 -20.56
C ASP A 112 16.65 0.18 -20.19
N GLY A 113 15.37 0.47 -20.43
CA GLY A 113 14.27 -0.44 -20.09
C GLY A 113 14.42 -1.84 -20.69
N PRO A 114 14.76 -1.98 -22.00
CA PRO A 114 14.96 -3.31 -22.59
C PRO A 114 16.10 -4.13 -21.97
N ALA A 115 17.21 -3.50 -21.52
CA ALA A 115 18.27 -4.23 -20.82
C ALA A 115 17.75 -4.80 -19.50
N HIS A 116 17.05 -3.97 -18.72
CA HIS A 116 16.47 -4.43 -17.46
C HIS A 116 15.39 -5.49 -17.65
N THR A 117 14.52 -5.37 -18.66
CA THR A 117 13.53 -6.42 -18.96
C THR A 117 14.22 -7.75 -19.31
N TRP A 118 15.26 -7.72 -20.13
CA TRP A 118 16.03 -8.92 -20.47
C TRP A 118 16.70 -9.53 -19.21
N LEU A 119 17.30 -8.69 -18.37
CA LEU A 119 17.95 -9.13 -17.13
C LEU A 119 16.96 -9.68 -16.11
N VAL A 120 15.71 -9.19 -16.06
CA VAL A 120 14.67 -9.80 -15.22
C VAL A 120 14.48 -11.26 -15.61
N GLU A 121 14.25 -11.54 -16.90
CA GLU A 121 14.03 -12.90 -17.40
C GLU A 121 15.25 -13.79 -17.16
N LYS A 122 16.45 -13.30 -17.51
CA LYS A 122 17.71 -14.05 -17.33
C LYS A 122 17.94 -14.44 -15.87
N ARG A 123 17.80 -13.49 -14.95
CA ARG A 123 18.04 -13.69 -13.52
C ARG A 123 16.98 -14.59 -12.88
N LEU A 124 15.71 -14.49 -13.33
CA LEU A 124 14.66 -15.43 -12.90
C LEU A 124 14.99 -16.88 -13.32
N LYS A 125 15.42 -17.10 -14.56
CA LYS A 125 15.84 -18.43 -15.06
C LYS A 125 17.02 -19.01 -14.27
N GLN A 126 17.89 -18.16 -13.74
CA GLN A 126 19.02 -18.56 -12.89
C GLN A 126 18.65 -18.73 -11.40
N GLY A 127 17.41 -18.42 -11.00
CA GLY A 127 17.00 -18.43 -9.59
C GLY A 127 17.54 -17.25 -8.76
N GLU A 128 18.05 -16.21 -9.42
CA GLU A 128 18.65 -15.02 -8.81
C GLU A 128 17.60 -13.94 -8.51
N TYR A 129 16.62 -14.25 -7.65
CA TYR A 129 15.43 -13.42 -7.43
C TYR A 129 15.74 -11.99 -6.96
N ARG A 130 16.78 -11.81 -6.12
CA ARG A 130 17.19 -10.47 -5.64
C ARG A 130 17.64 -9.57 -6.79
N SER A 131 18.41 -10.12 -7.74
CA SER A 131 18.87 -9.40 -8.92
C SER A 131 17.72 -9.15 -9.89
N ALA A 132 16.88 -10.15 -10.12
CA ALA A 132 15.67 -9.99 -10.95
C ALA A 132 14.78 -8.85 -10.44
N LEU A 133 14.50 -8.81 -9.13
CA LEU A 133 13.70 -7.75 -8.50
C LEU A 133 14.37 -6.37 -8.58
N ALA A 134 15.70 -6.30 -8.54
CA ALA A 134 16.42 -5.03 -8.74
C ALA A 134 16.17 -4.44 -10.13
N HIS A 135 16.22 -5.30 -11.16
CA HIS A 135 15.95 -4.88 -12.53
C HIS A 135 14.45 -4.58 -12.77
N ALA A 136 13.55 -5.39 -12.20
CA ALA A 136 12.11 -5.13 -12.26
C ALA A 136 11.77 -3.78 -11.62
N ASP A 137 12.36 -3.46 -10.47
CA ASP A 137 12.20 -2.17 -9.80
C ASP A 137 12.67 -1.00 -10.67
N ALA A 138 13.81 -1.14 -11.36
CA ALA A 138 14.31 -0.12 -12.29
C ALA A 138 13.31 0.17 -13.43
N VAL A 139 12.65 -0.86 -13.97
CA VAL A 139 11.60 -0.71 -15.00
C VAL A 139 10.35 -0.07 -14.41
N MET A 140 9.82 -0.64 -13.33
CA MET A 140 8.55 -0.23 -12.72
C MET A 140 8.57 1.19 -12.15
N ARG A 141 9.71 1.66 -11.61
CA ARG A 141 9.85 3.06 -11.14
C ARG A 141 9.75 4.09 -12.26
N ARG A 142 10.12 3.71 -13.49
CA ARG A 142 10.14 4.61 -14.64
C ARG A 142 8.90 4.52 -15.51
N LYS A 143 8.29 3.33 -15.57
CA LYS A 143 7.15 3.05 -16.45
C LYS A 143 5.99 2.48 -15.63
N PRO A 144 5.19 3.31 -14.93
CA PRO A 144 4.04 2.84 -14.16
C PRO A 144 3.04 2.01 -14.98
N GLN A 145 2.94 2.23 -16.29
CA GLN A 145 2.12 1.41 -17.20
C GLN A 145 2.54 -0.06 -17.28
N THR A 146 3.75 -0.40 -16.82
CA THR A 146 4.24 -1.78 -16.77
C THR A 146 3.82 -2.52 -15.50
N TRP A 147 3.30 -1.83 -14.48
CA TRP A 147 2.93 -2.44 -13.21
C TRP A 147 1.99 -3.64 -13.36
N PRO A 148 0.92 -3.61 -14.17
CA PRO A 148 0.04 -4.77 -14.29
C PRO A 148 0.77 -6.04 -14.73
N ALA A 149 1.63 -5.94 -15.76
CA ALA A 149 2.38 -7.09 -16.27
C ALA A 149 3.38 -7.63 -15.23
N TYR A 150 4.10 -6.73 -14.54
CA TYR A 150 5.03 -7.15 -13.48
C TYR A 150 4.27 -7.72 -12.29
N PHE A 151 3.15 -7.14 -11.86
CA PHE A 151 2.39 -7.66 -10.72
C PHE A 151 1.87 -9.07 -11.00
N THR A 152 1.38 -9.36 -12.20
CA THR A 152 1.02 -10.73 -12.61
C THR A 152 2.21 -11.68 -12.49
N LEU A 153 3.40 -11.26 -12.96
CA LEU A 153 4.63 -12.05 -12.82
C LEU A 153 5.01 -12.28 -11.34
N LEU A 154 4.98 -11.24 -10.50
CA LEU A 154 5.30 -11.35 -9.08
C LEU A 154 4.28 -12.25 -8.34
N HIS A 155 3.00 -12.19 -8.69
CA HIS A 155 1.97 -13.08 -8.13
C HIS A 155 2.24 -14.55 -8.48
N ALA A 156 2.60 -14.84 -9.73
CA ALA A 156 2.95 -16.20 -10.15
C ALA A 156 4.19 -16.71 -9.39
N LEU A 157 5.24 -15.89 -9.27
CA LEU A 157 6.47 -16.26 -8.58
C LEU A 157 6.27 -16.53 -7.09
N ILE A 158 5.38 -15.80 -6.41
CA ILE A 158 5.03 -16.10 -5.00
C ILE A 158 4.44 -17.50 -4.87
N LYS A 159 3.61 -17.93 -5.83
CA LYS A 159 2.93 -19.25 -5.79
C LYS A 159 3.89 -20.38 -6.13
N GLU A 160 4.77 -20.18 -7.10
CA GLU A 160 5.63 -21.22 -7.64
C GLU A 160 6.97 -21.36 -6.89
N GLU A 161 7.49 -20.28 -6.31
CA GLU A 161 8.87 -20.23 -5.80
C GLU A 161 8.94 -19.72 -4.35
N PRO A 162 9.03 -20.63 -3.34
CA PRO A 162 9.06 -20.24 -1.92
C PRO A 162 10.21 -19.29 -1.54
N ARG A 163 11.33 -19.34 -2.26
CA ARG A 163 12.51 -18.48 -2.05
C ARG A 163 12.29 -17.03 -2.54
N PHE A 164 11.21 -16.78 -3.28
CA PHE A 164 10.91 -15.47 -3.85
C PHE A 164 10.43 -14.46 -2.80
N LEU A 165 9.58 -14.89 -1.86
CA LEU A 165 8.91 -13.98 -0.91
C LEU A 165 9.91 -13.18 -0.04
N PRO A 166 10.97 -13.77 0.54
CA PRO A 166 11.97 -13.00 1.27
C PRO A 166 12.71 -11.97 0.40
N ALA A 167 13.03 -12.32 -0.86
CA ALA A 167 13.68 -11.39 -1.78
C ALA A 167 12.75 -10.22 -2.15
N LEU A 168 11.45 -10.49 -2.27
CA LEU A 168 10.43 -9.47 -2.47
C LEU A 168 10.29 -8.57 -1.24
N ALA A 169 10.26 -9.12 -0.03
CA ALA A 169 10.19 -8.35 1.21
C ALA A 169 11.34 -7.32 1.29
N GLU A 170 12.57 -7.74 1.00
CA GLU A 170 13.72 -6.83 0.95
C GLU A 170 13.58 -5.73 -0.10
N ARG A 171 12.99 -6.05 -1.26
CA ARG A 171 12.74 -5.05 -2.30
C ARG A 171 11.66 -4.04 -1.89
N LEU A 172 10.70 -4.47 -1.07
CA LEU A 172 9.63 -3.64 -0.54
C LEU A 172 10.07 -2.78 0.65
N ALA A 173 11.12 -3.16 1.38
CA ALA A 173 11.60 -2.48 2.58
C ALA A 173 11.94 -0.98 2.36
N PRO A 174 12.57 -0.56 1.24
CA PRO A 174 12.80 0.86 0.94
C PRO A 174 11.57 1.63 0.43
N ASN A 175 10.37 1.06 0.59
CA ASN A 175 9.08 1.63 0.17
C ASN A 175 9.06 2.16 -1.28
N PRO A 176 9.27 1.29 -2.29
CA PRO A 176 9.18 1.72 -3.68
C PRO A 176 7.76 2.22 -4.00
N ARG A 177 7.63 3.21 -4.89
CA ARG A 177 6.34 3.85 -5.23
C ARG A 177 5.24 2.87 -5.69
N TRP A 178 5.62 1.73 -6.24
CA TRP A 178 4.70 0.70 -6.70
C TRP A 178 4.23 -0.24 -5.58
N ARG A 179 4.87 -0.25 -4.40
CA ARG A 179 4.57 -1.12 -3.25
C ARG A 179 3.10 -1.07 -2.87
N LYS A 180 2.56 0.11 -2.58
CA LYS A 180 1.17 0.27 -2.15
C LYS A 180 0.18 -0.35 -3.15
N ARG A 181 0.39 -0.09 -4.45
CA ARG A 181 -0.50 -0.61 -5.50
C ARG A 181 -0.35 -2.12 -5.70
N TYR A 182 0.86 -2.64 -5.50
CA TYR A 182 1.16 -4.06 -5.55
C TYR A 182 0.55 -4.82 -4.37
N LEU A 183 0.72 -4.34 -3.13
CA LEU A 183 0.10 -4.97 -1.95
C LEU A 183 -1.43 -4.98 -2.07
N ALA A 184 -2.02 -3.90 -2.59
CA ALA A 184 -3.45 -3.85 -2.88
C ALA A 184 -3.87 -4.85 -3.97
N SER A 185 -3.05 -5.09 -5.01
CA SER A 185 -3.37 -6.13 -6.01
C SER A 185 -3.21 -7.53 -5.45
N LEU A 186 -2.20 -7.77 -4.61
CA LEU A 186 -1.97 -9.05 -3.97
C LEU A 186 -3.12 -9.42 -3.02
N ASN A 187 -3.66 -8.47 -2.26
CA ASN A 187 -4.83 -8.69 -1.40
C ASN A 187 -6.11 -9.08 -2.17
N GLY A 188 -6.17 -8.83 -3.49
CA GLY A 188 -7.30 -9.22 -4.33
C GLY A 188 -7.21 -10.65 -4.89
N GLU A 189 -6.09 -11.35 -4.70
CA GLU A 189 -5.89 -12.72 -5.15
C GLU A 189 -6.37 -13.72 -4.09
N PRO A 190 -6.97 -14.87 -4.46
CA PRO A 190 -7.50 -15.86 -3.50
C PRO A 190 -6.52 -16.32 -2.41
N GLU A 191 -5.23 -16.44 -2.74
CA GLU A 191 -4.16 -16.83 -1.81
C GLU A 191 -3.23 -15.68 -1.43
N GLY A 192 -3.49 -14.49 -1.98
CA GLY A 192 -2.57 -13.36 -1.83
C GLY A 192 -2.57 -12.78 -0.42
N MET A 193 -3.68 -12.87 0.32
CA MET A 193 -3.74 -12.40 1.71
C MET A 193 -2.74 -13.10 2.64
N THR A 194 -2.56 -14.41 2.50
CA THR A 194 -1.55 -15.17 3.27
C THR A 194 -0.14 -14.64 2.99
N SER A 195 0.13 -14.34 1.72
CA SER A 195 1.41 -13.76 1.30
C SER A 195 1.59 -12.33 1.82
N THR A 196 0.54 -11.51 1.82
CA THR A 196 0.57 -10.16 2.40
C THR A 196 0.80 -10.20 3.91
N ILE A 197 0.20 -11.14 4.64
CA ILE A 197 0.45 -11.34 6.08
C ILE A 197 1.93 -11.65 6.31
N ALA A 198 2.49 -12.60 5.56
CA ALA A 198 3.91 -12.96 5.67
C ALA A 198 4.82 -11.76 5.35
N LEU A 199 4.52 -10.98 4.30
CA LEU A 199 5.25 -9.75 3.98
C LEU A 199 5.15 -8.71 5.12
N ALA A 200 3.98 -8.53 5.71
CA ALA A 200 3.78 -7.60 6.82
C ALA A 200 4.64 -8.00 8.03
N ILE A 201 4.74 -9.30 8.34
CA ILE A 201 5.60 -9.83 9.40
C ILE A 201 7.08 -9.59 9.07
N MET A 202 7.53 -9.94 7.85
CA MET A 202 8.92 -9.74 7.43
C MET A 202 9.37 -8.28 7.45
N LEU A 203 8.44 -7.35 7.20
CA LEU A 203 8.72 -5.92 7.11
C LEU A 203 8.60 -5.16 8.43
N GLN A 204 8.13 -5.79 9.53
CA GLN A 204 7.96 -5.10 10.82
C GLN A 204 9.21 -4.39 11.32
N GLY A 205 10.39 -5.02 11.15
CA GLY A 205 11.68 -4.48 11.58
C GLY A 205 12.41 -3.64 10.54
N SER A 206 11.78 -3.34 9.40
CA SER A 206 12.39 -2.53 8.34
C SER A 206 12.25 -1.03 8.62
N GLU A 207 12.97 -0.19 7.85
CA GLU A 207 12.84 1.27 7.90
C GLU A 207 11.41 1.75 7.57
N HIS A 208 10.69 0.98 6.73
CA HIS A 208 9.32 1.26 6.33
C HIS A 208 8.44 0.01 6.53
N PRO A 209 7.98 -0.25 7.78
CA PRO A 209 6.97 -1.26 8.03
C PRO A 209 5.67 -0.92 7.29
N PHE A 210 4.69 -1.81 7.34
CA PHE A 210 3.38 -1.53 6.76
C PHE A 210 2.81 -0.23 7.33
N SER A 211 2.36 0.66 6.44
CA SER A 211 1.65 1.85 6.88
C SER A 211 0.26 1.49 7.42
N ASP A 212 -0.36 2.38 8.18
CA ASP A 212 -1.74 2.20 8.65
C ASP A 212 -2.70 1.94 7.48
N GLU A 213 -2.47 2.52 6.30
CA GLU A 213 -3.29 2.31 5.11
C GLU A 213 -3.08 0.93 4.46
N GLU A 214 -1.82 0.50 4.32
CA GLU A 214 -1.48 -0.85 3.81
C GLU A 214 -2.08 -1.92 4.73
N MET A 215 -1.92 -1.72 6.03
CA MET A 215 -2.46 -2.60 7.06
C MET A 215 -3.99 -2.57 7.11
N SER A 216 -4.60 -1.39 6.94
CA SER A 216 -6.06 -1.26 6.89
C SER A 216 -6.65 -2.07 5.75
N THR A 217 -6.01 -2.03 4.59
CA THR A 217 -6.45 -2.76 3.40
C THR A 217 -6.43 -4.28 3.66
N LEU A 218 -5.35 -4.79 4.27
CA LEU A 218 -5.23 -6.21 4.61
C LEU A 218 -6.27 -6.65 5.66
N LEU A 219 -6.35 -5.93 6.79
CA LEU A 219 -7.25 -6.30 7.89
C LEU A 219 -8.72 -6.22 7.47
N SER A 220 -9.10 -5.17 6.74
CA SER A 220 -10.48 -5.02 6.26
C SER A 220 -10.87 -6.15 5.33
N ARG A 221 -9.95 -6.60 4.46
CA ARG A 221 -10.21 -7.73 3.55
C ARG A 221 -10.35 -9.05 4.31
N LEU A 222 -9.44 -9.34 5.24
CA LEU A 222 -9.51 -10.54 6.08
C LEU A 222 -10.84 -10.60 6.86
N VAL A 223 -11.28 -9.48 7.43
CA VAL A 223 -12.56 -9.41 8.15
C VAL A 223 -13.75 -9.57 7.21
N GLN A 224 -13.74 -8.94 6.03
CA GLN A 224 -14.81 -9.06 5.03
C GLN A 224 -14.95 -10.48 4.47
N GLU A 225 -13.85 -11.19 4.28
CA GLU A 225 -13.83 -12.58 3.80
C GLU A 225 -14.04 -13.62 4.91
N GLY A 226 -14.19 -13.19 6.17
CA GLY A 226 -14.47 -14.08 7.29
C GLY A 226 -13.25 -14.81 7.86
N HIS A 227 -12.03 -14.37 7.54
CA HIS A 227 -10.78 -14.92 8.05
C HIS A 227 -10.45 -14.43 9.48
N PHE A 228 -11.41 -14.54 10.41
CA PHE A 228 -11.31 -13.96 11.76
C PHE A 228 -10.17 -14.57 12.60
N LYS A 229 -9.97 -15.89 12.58
CA LYS A 229 -8.81 -16.54 13.24
C LYS A 229 -7.47 -16.02 12.73
N ALA A 230 -7.38 -15.76 11.42
CA ALA A 230 -6.16 -15.24 10.83
C ALA A 230 -5.88 -13.83 11.36
N VAL A 231 -6.91 -12.97 11.46
CA VAL A 231 -6.78 -11.64 12.07
C VAL A 231 -6.33 -11.73 13.53
N ALA A 232 -6.96 -12.58 14.34
CA ALA A 232 -6.60 -12.76 15.74
C ALA A 232 -5.14 -13.22 15.92
N THR A 233 -4.71 -14.23 15.16
CA THR A 233 -3.35 -14.76 15.18
C THR A 233 -2.34 -13.71 14.72
N PHE A 234 -2.65 -13.01 13.63
CA PHE A 234 -1.80 -11.97 13.07
C PHE A 234 -1.61 -10.79 14.03
N ARG A 235 -2.68 -10.36 14.73
CA ARG A 235 -2.59 -9.31 15.78
C ARG A 235 -1.65 -9.70 16.92
N GLN A 236 -1.60 -10.98 17.31
CA GLN A 236 -0.66 -11.45 18.35
C GLN A 236 0.81 -11.37 17.89
N GLN A 237 1.07 -11.46 16.59
CA GLN A 237 2.42 -11.43 16.01
C GLN A 237 2.92 -10.02 15.68
N ILE A 238 2.03 -9.02 15.67
CA ILE A 238 2.38 -7.63 15.35
C ILE A 238 2.04 -6.72 16.54
N PRO A 239 3.01 -6.44 17.45
CA PRO A 239 2.75 -5.65 18.65
C PRO A 239 2.14 -4.26 18.41
N SER A 240 2.45 -3.62 17.27
CA SER A 240 1.90 -2.30 16.91
C SER A 240 0.40 -2.30 16.63
N LEU A 241 -0.21 -3.48 16.40
CA LEU A 241 -1.66 -3.62 16.28
C LEU A 241 -2.37 -3.56 17.65
N GLY A 242 -1.62 -3.54 18.75
CA GLY A 242 -2.16 -3.44 20.10
C GLY A 242 -2.69 -4.77 20.63
N PRO A 243 -3.11 -4.80 21.91
CA PRO A 243 -3.60 -6.02 22.54
C PRO A 243 -4.86 -6.56 21.84
N VAL A 244 -5.03 -7.89 21.88
CA VAL A 244 -6.17 -8.60 21.28
C VAL A 244 -7.43 -8.54 22.15
N ALA A 245 -7.26 -8.37 23.47
CA ALA A 245 -8.32 -8.45 24.47
C ALA A 245 -8.62 -7.11 25.17
N ASN A 246 -8.53 -5.99 24.45
CA ASN A 246 -8.98 -4.69 24.95
C ASN A 246 -9.31 -3.75 23.78
N ILE A 247 -10.24 -2.83 24.03
CA ILE A 247 -10.61 -1.77 23.10
C ILE A 247 -9.41 -0.86 22.88
N ARG A 248 -9.08 -0.58 21.61
CA ARG A 248 -8.05 0.37 21.22
C ARG A 248 -8.61 1.79 21.33
N ASP A 249 -7.84 2.67 21.98
CA ASP A 249 -8.19 4.08 22.18
C ASP A 249 -9.58 4.27 22.83
N GLY A 250 -9.88 3.48 23.86
CA GLY A 250 -11.16 3.59 24.60
C GLY A 250 -11.32 4.88 25.41
N ALA A 251 -10.23 5.64 25.59
CA ALA A 251 -10.24 6.98 26.19
C ALA A 251 -10.43 8.10 25.14
N PHE A 252 -10.47 7.75 23.85
CA PHE A 252 -10.67 8.72 22.75
C PHE A 252 -9.66 9.86 22.74
N GLU A 253 -8.39 9.59 22.99
CA GLU A 253 -7.31 10.59 23.07
C GLU A 253 -6.54 10.72 21.73
N GLY A 254 -6.82 9.86 20.75
CA GLY A 254 -6.25 9.98 19.39
C GLY A 254 -6.39 8.70 18.56
N SER A 255 -7.22 8.77 17.51
CA SER A 255 -7.58 7.62 16.66
C SER A 255 -6.49 7.24 15.62
N SER A 256 -5.32 6.86 16.11
CA SER A 256 -4.19 6.36 15.29
C SER A 256 -4.19 4.84 15.14
N GLY A 257 -3.67 4.36 14.00
CA GLY A 257 -3.60 2.93 13.68
C GLY A 257 -4.50 2.50 12.52
N PRO A 258 -4.48 1.22 12.16
CA PRO A 258 -5.19 0.70 11.01
C PRO A 258 -6.67 0.36 11.30
N ALA A 259 -7.55 0.55 10.33
CA ALA A 259 -8.91 0.02 10.35
C ALA A 259 -8.90 -1.50 10.06
N PRO A 260 -9.90 -2.27 10.49
CA PRO A 260 -11.05 -1.87 11.31
C PRO A 260 -10.78 -1.94 12.82
N ILE A 261 -9.53 -2.11 13.27
CA ILE A 261 -9.18 -2.22 14.70
C ILE A 261 -9.03 -0.87 15.40
N ARG A 262 -8.92 0.25 14.67
CA ARG A 262 -9.18 1.59 15.20
C ARG A 262 -10.68 1.91 15.15
N TRP A 263 -11.09 2.94 15.88
CA TRP A 263 -12.43 3.52 15.72
C TRP A 263 -12.71 3.98 14.29
N GLN A 264 -13.87 3.58 13.79
CA GLN A 264 -14.41 3.96 12.49
C GLN A 264 -15.71 4.74 12.72
N PHE A 265 -15.71 6.00 12.29
CA PHE A 265 -16.87 6.88 12.38
C PHE A 265 -17.75 6.65 11.16
N GLU A 266 -19.01 6.30 11.40
CA GLU A 266 -19.98 6.06 10.34
C GLU A 266 -20.68 7.38 10.02
N LEU A 267 -20.50 7.87 8.80
CA LEU A 267 -21.10 9.13 8.34
C LEU A 267 -22.55 8.89 7.91
N GLY A 268 -23.46 9.74 8.38
CA GLY A 268 -24.85 9.75 7.92
C GLY A 268 -25.62 10.96 8.44
N GLU A 269 -26.79 11.20 7.86
CA GLU A 269 -27.65 12.30 8.27
C GLU A 269 -28.38 12.00 9.59
N GLY A 270 -28.56 13.02 10.43
CA GLY A 270 -29.29 12.90 11.70
C GLY A 270 -28.46 12.37 12.87
N ALA A 271 -27.15 12.15 12.67
CA ALA A 271 -26.21 11.97 13.76
C ALA A 271 -24.87 12.64 13.45
N LEU A 272 -24.23 13.18 14.48
CA LEU A 272 -22.87 13.72 14.44
C LEU A 272 -22.06 13.06 15.56
N VAL A 273 -20.89 12.53 15.19
CA VAL A 273 -20.01 11.79 16.10
C VAL A 273 -18.62 12.38 15.98
N GLU A 274 -18.11 12.93 17.08
CA GLU A 274 -16.82 13.63 17.11
C GLU A 274 -16.05 13.30 18.39
N ILE A 275 -14.73 13.36 18.32
CA ILE A 275 -13.86 13.36 19.50
C ILE A 275 -13.56 14.82 19.82
N LEU A 276 -14.03 15.30 20.97
CA LEU A 276 -13.91 16.71 21.38
C LEU A 276 -13.35 16.81 22.81
N PRO A 277 -12.68 17.91 23.16
CA PRO A 277 -12.36 18.23 24.55
C PRO A 277 -13.64 18.28 25.38
N ASP A 278 -13.62 17.65 26.55
CA ASP A 278 -14.74 17.68 27.48
C ASP A 278 -14.66 18.95 28.34
N GLU A 279 -15.68 19.81 28.29
CA GLU A 279 -15.71 21.04 29.11
C GLU A 279 -15.65 20.75 30.62
N THR A 280 -16.16 19.59 31.04
CA THR A 280 -16.10 19.15 32.46
C THR A 280 -14.72 18.57 32.83
N ARG A 281 -13.91 18.18 31.83
CA ARG A 281 -12.56 17.64 31.96
C ARG A 281 -11.64 18.20 30.86
N PRO A 282 -11.24 19.49 30.93
CA PRO A 282 -10.67 20.23 29.80
C PRO A 282 -9.36 19.68 29.20
N ASN A 283 -8.67 18.80 29.94
CA ASN A 283 -7.43 18.16 29.52
C ASN A 283 -7.64 16.74 28.97
N GLN A 284 -8.89 16.32 28.79
CA GLN A 284 -9.26 15.02 28.24
C GLN A 284 -10.20 15.23 27.06
N THR A 285 -10.09 14.36 26.07
CA THR A 285 -11.07 14.28 25.00
C THR A 285 -12.02 13.13 25.25
N ALA A 286 -13.21 13.21 24.67
CA ALA A 286 -14.22 12.18 24.79
C ALA A 286 -15.04 12.10 23.50
N LEU A 287 -15.70 10.97 23.30
CA LEU A 287 -16.59 10.77 22.17
C LEU A 287 -17.91 11.50 22.43
N ARG A 288 -18.15 12.61 21.73
CA ARG A 288 -19.44 13.30 21.72
C ARG A 288 -20.31 12.74 20.60
N VAL A 289 -21.54 12.40 20.94
CA VAL A 289 -22.55 11.88 20.01
C VAL A 289 -23.78 12.75 20.10
N GLU A 290 -24.11 13.40 19.00
CA GLU A 290 -25.36 14.13 18.83
C GLU A 290 -26.25 13.35 17.87
N TYR A 291 -27.43 12.96 18.32
CA TYR A 291 -28.35 12.09 17.60
C TYR A 291 -29.76 12.69 17.58
N ASP A 292 -30.42 12.76 16.43
CA ASP A 292 -31.73 13.40 16.28
C ASP A 292 -32.93 12.56 16.76
N GLY A 293 -32.70 11.33 17.23
CA GLY A 293 -33.75 10.42 17.67
C GLY A 293 -34.42 9.62 16.55
N PHE A 294 -34.00 9.78 15.29
CA PHE A 294 -34.65 9.19 14.12
C PHE A 294 -33.67 8.43 13.20
N ALA A 295 -32.43 8.88 13.04
CA ALA A 295 -31.43 8.19 12.22
C ALA A 295 -31.21 6.73 12.65
N SER A 296 -30.89 5.87 11.67
CA SER A 296 -30.78 4.40 11.82
C SER A 296 -29.44 3.79 11.39
N HIS A 297 -28.53 4.59 10.82
CA HIS A 297 -27.18 4.15 10.48
C HIS A 297 -26.34 3.97 11.76
N GLY A 298 -25.31 3.11 11.74
CA GLY A 298 -24.40 3.00 12.90
C GLY A 298 -23.66 4.32 13.14
N LEU A 299 -23.10 4.52 14.32
CA LEU A 299 -22.46 5.78 14.71
C LEU A 299 -20.94 5.65 14.71
N VAL A 300 -20.45 4.65 15.43
CA VAL A 300 -19.03 4.33 15.50
C VAL A 300 -18.85 2.83 15.67
N SER A 301 -17.80 2.27 15.08
CA SER A 301 -17.49 0.85 15.20
C SER A 301 -16.00 0.56 15.34
N GLN A 302 -15.68 -0.55 16.02
CA GLN A 302 -14.35 -1.12 16.12
C GLN A 302 -14.43 -2.64 16.05
N TYR A 303 -13.47 -3.26 15.36
CA TYR A 303 -13.37 -4.71 15.26
C TYR A 303 -12.53 -5.29 16.40
N GLU A 304 -13.10 -6.27 17.08
CA GLU A 304 -12.49 -6.98 18.20
C GLU A 304 -12.18 -8.44 17.81
N SER A 305 -11.19 -9.00 18.49
CA SER A 305 -10.72 -10.38 18.27
C SER A 305 -10.64 -11.14 19.60
N LEU A 306 -11.67 -10.97 20.44
CA LEU A 306 -11.73 -11.56 21.77
C LEU A 306 -11.75 -13.10 21.65
N PRO A 307 -10.90 -13.83 22.40
CA PRO A 307 -11.02 -15.28 22.49
C PRO A 307 -12.28 -15.68 23.28
N PRO A 308 -12.75 -16.92 23.15
CA PRO A 308 -13.85 -17.44 23.96
C PRO A 308 -13.63 -17.23 25.46
N GLY A 309 -14.69 -16.86 26.18
CA GLY A 309 -14.61 -16.60 27.62
C GLY A 309 -15.60 -15.56 28.13
N GLN A 310 -15.52 -15.30 29.44
CA GLN A 310 -16.35 -14.30 30.11
C GLN A 310 -15.62 -12.97 30.22
N TYR A 311 -16.33 -11.90 29.89
CA TYR A 311 -15.79 -10.55 29.84
C TYR A 311 -16.77 -9.54 30.44
N THR A 312 -16.21 -8.41 30.84
CA THR A 312 -16.96 -7.24 31.27
C THR A 312 -16.58 -6.07 30.38
N LEU A 313 -17.57 -5.46 29.73
CA LEU A 313 -17.45 -4.17 29.04
C LEU A 313 -17.78 -3.07 30.04
N GLU A 314 -16.84 -2.16 30.24
CA GLU A 314 -16.96 -1.05 31.17
C GLU A 314 -16.71 0.27 30.43
N GLY A 315 -17.31 1.35 30.94
CA GLY A 315 -17.10 2.70 30.42
C GLY A 315 -17.78 3.75 31.26
N GLN A 316 -17.69 4.99 30.80
CA GLN A 316 -18.33 6.14 31.43
C GLN A 316 -19.17 6.90 30.42
N TRP A 317 -20.23 7.54 30.87
CA TRP A 317 -21.08 8.40 30.06
C TRP A 317 -21.57 9.63 30.82
N ARG A 318 -21.87 10.70 30.11
CA ARG A 318 -22.61 11.87 30.59
C ARG A 318 -23.52 12.42 29.49
N SER A 319 -24.44 13.32 29.79
CA SER A 319 -25.34 13.88 28.77
C SER A 319 -25.56 15.38 28.92
N GLU A 320 -25.67 16.08 27.78
CA GLU A 320 -26.06 17.51 27.73
C GLU A 320 -27.59 17.67 27.66
N THR A 321 -28.30 16.60 27.28
CA THR A 321 -29.76 16.57 27.14
C THR A 321 -30.35 15.48 28.02
N PRO A 322 -31.68 15.51 28.28
CA PRO A 322 -32.39 14.35 28.79
C PRO A 322 -32.14 13.12 27.93
N VAL A 323 -32.06 11.95 28.56
CA VAL A 323 -31.75 10.67 27.89
C VAL A 323 -32.97 9.77 27.95
N PRO A 324 -33.70 9.59 26.83
CA PRO A 324 -34.78 8.63 26.77
C PRO A 324 -34.23 7.21 26.78
N LYS A 325 -35.05 6.27 27.27
CA LYS A 325 -34.70 4.86 27.31
C LYS A 325 -34.32 4.31 25.93
N ASP A 326 -33.24 3.53 25.89
CA ASP A 326 -32.77 2.73 24.75
C ASP A 326 -32.68 3.50 23.43
N ARG A 327 -32.19 4.76 23.43
CA ARG A 327 -32.02 5.57 22.20
C ARG A 327 -30.69 5.39 21.49
N ILE A 328 -29.65 5.13 22.26
CA ILE A 328 -28.29 4.87 21.79
C ILE A 328 -27.78 3.71 22.62
N ALA A 329 -27.16 2.73 21.98
CA ALA A 329 -26.64 1.56 22.67
C ALA A 329 -25.28 1.15 22.12
N TRP A 330 -24.36 0.85 23.03
CA TRP A 330 -23.22 0.00 22.71
C TRP A 330 -23.74 -1.42 22.51
N ALA A 331 -23.38 -2.03 21.40
CA ALA A 331 -23.70 -3.40 21.08
C ALA A 331 -22.41 -4.13 20.67
N LEU A 332 -22.15 -5.26 21.31
CA LEU A 332 -21.11 -6.20 20.88
C LEU A 332 -21.80 -7.35 20.14
N THR A 333 -21.38 -7.59 18.89
CA THR A 333 -21.98 -8.61 18.03
C THR A 333 -20.93 -9.52 17.43
N CYS A 334 -21.22 -10.81 17.28
CA CYS A 334 -20.32 -11.71 16.54
C CYS A 334 -20.20 -11.26 15.08
N ALA A 335 -18.99 -11.35 14.53
CA ALA A 335 -18.69 -11.11 13.14
C ALA A 335 -18.93 -12.40 12.33
N GLY A 336 -19.62 -12.29 11.19
CA GLY A 336 -20.01 -13.42 10.34
C GLY A 336 -21.31 -14.12 10.79
N GLY A 337 -22.01 -14.75 9.85
CA GLY A 337 -23.23 -15.52 10.14
C GLY A 337 -24.41 -14.68 10.67
N LYS A 338 -25.16 -15.24 11.64
CA LYS A 338 -26.24 -14.52 12.34
C LYS A 338 -25.62 -13.52 13.31
N GLN A 339 -26.01 -12.25 13.25
CA GLN A 339 -25.58 -11.21 14.20
C GLN A 339 -26.14 -11.51 15.60
N VAL A 340 -25.43 -12.35 16.36
CA VAL A 340 -25.74 -12.61 17.76
C VAL A 340 -25.26 -11.41 18.57
N VAL A 341 -26.17 -10.77 19.30
CA VAL A 341 -25.85 -9.70 20.24
C VAL A 341 -25.37 -10.35 21.53
N LEU A 342 -24.09 -10.13 21.86
CA LEU A 342 -23.45 -10.63 23.08
C LEU A 342 -23.71 -9.72 24.28
N ALA A 343 -23.69 -8.41 24.02
CA ALA A 343 -23.89 -7.37 25.02
C ALA A 343 -24.63 -6.21 24.40
N LYS A 344 -25.54 -5.59 25.16
CA LYS A 344 -26.15 -4.30 24.82
C LYS A 344 -26.22 -3.42 26.06
N SER A 345 -25.58 -2.26 26.02
CA SER A 345 -25.60 -1.27 27.10
C SER A 345 -26.10 0.06 26.57
N SER A 346 -27.14 0.60 27.21
CA SER A 346 -27.63 1.95 26.98
C SER A 346 -27.46 2.77 28.25
N PRO A 347 -27.22 4.08 28.13
CA PRO A 347 -27.29 4.98 29.27
C PRO A 347 -28.62 4.83 30.02
N SER A 348 -28.56 4.94 31.35
CA SER A 348 -29.78 4.93 32.17
C SER A 348 -30.69 6.09 31.79
N PRO A 349 -32.01 5.90 31.71
CA PRO A 349 -32.93 6.98 31.38
C PRO A 349 -32.82 8.13 32.39
N ALA A 350 -32.75 9.37 31.89
CA ALA A 350 -32.64 10.57 32.71
C ALA A 350 -33.60 11.65 32.18
N ALA A 351 -34.41 12.21 33.07
CA ALA A 351 -35.36 13.28 32.73
C ALA A 351 -34.70 14.65 32.56
N GLU A 352 -33.51 14.83 33.14
CA GLU A 352 -32.67 16.02 33.09
C GLU A 352 -31.28 15.66 32.52
N PRO A 353 -30.49 16.64 32.03
CA PRO A 353 -29.10 16.44 31.67
C PRO A 353 -28.28 15.85 32.82
N VAL A 354 -27.32 14.98 32.49
CA VAL A 354 -26.44 14.33 33.45
C VAL A 354 -25.05 14.91 33.31
N GLU A 355 -24.71 15.92 34.12
CA GLU A 355 -23.40 16.59 34.05
C GLU A 355 -22.26 15.70 34.55
N ALA A 356 -22.50 14.95 35.64
CA ALA A 356 -21.49 14.10 36.26
C ALA A 356 -21.36 12.76 35.52
N TRP A 357 -20.12 12.39 35.18
CA TRP A 357 -19.80 11.10 34.55
C TRP A 357 -20.30 9.91 35.37
N GLN A 358 -21.17 9.11 34.76
CA GLN A 358 -21.72 7.88 35.30
C GLN A 358 -20.98 6.67 34.73
N ALA A 359 -20.59 5.72 35.58
CA ALA A 359 -20.03 4.46 35.12
C ALA A 359 -21.13 3.52 34.63
N PHE A 360 -20.82 2.71 33.64
CA PHE A 360 -21.61 1.54 33.26
C PHE A 360 -20.73 0.31 33.15
N SER A 361 -21.35 -0.85 33.35
CA SER A 361 -20.70 -2.15 33.26
C SER A 361 -21.71 -3.17 32.76
N ILE A 362 -21.30 -4.02 31.82
CA ILE A 362 -22.10 -5.13 31.33
C ILE A 362 -21.23 -6.37 31.16
N ASP A 363 -21.65 -7.47 31.76
CA ASP A 363 -21.03 -8.77 31.58
C ASP A 363 -21.56 -9.43 30.31
N PHE A 364 -20.68 -10.14 29.60
CA PHE A 364 -21.02 -10.92 28.42
C PHE A 364 -20.11 -12.12 28.27
N GLU A 365 -20.55 -13.07 27.46
CA GLU A 365 -19.81 -14.27 27.13
C GLU A 365 -19.53 -14.30 25.62
N VAL A 366 -18.28 -14.59 25.26
CA VAL A 366 -17.90 -14.92 23.88
C VAL A 366 -17.98 -16.44 23.74
N PRO A 367 -18.89 -16.97 22.90
CA PRO A 367 -19.03 -18.40 22.68
C PRO A 367 -17.74 -19.04 22.15
N ASP A 368 -17.60 -20.35 22.39
CA ASP A 368 -16.49 -21.17 21.89
C ASP A 368 -16.60 -21.53 20.40
N SER A 369 -17.80 -21.39 19.81
CA SER A 369 -18.07 -21.58 18.38
C SER A 369 -18.83 -20.40 17.77
N ASP A 370 -18.72 -20.23 16.44
CA ASP A 370 -19.48 -19.24 15.65
C ASP A 370 -19.31 -17.76 16.06
N CYS A 371 -18.22 -17.42 16.77
CA CYS A 371 -17.96 -16.04 17.22
C CYS A 371 -16.46 -15.69 17.27
N GLU A 372 -15.73 -16.00 16.20
CA GLU A 372 -14.26 -15.86 16.13
C GLU A 372 -13.76 -14.41 15.97
N GLY A 373 -14.67 -13.48 15.69
CA GLY A 373 -14.44 -12.05 15.69
C GLY A 373 -15.68 -11.32 16.16
N GLN A 374 -15.54 -10.07 16.60
CA GLN A 374 -16.67 -9.29 17.09
C GLN A 374 -16.62 -7.86 16.56
N TRP A 375 -17.80 -7.25 16.47
CA TRP A 375 -17.96 -5.82 16.20
C TRP A 375 -18.52 -5.16 17.44
N LEU A 376 -17.74 -4.24 18.02
CA LEU A 376 -18.23 -3.28 18.99
C LEU A 376 -18.78 -2.09 18.21
N ARG A 377 -20.08 -1.83 18.33
CA ARG A 377 -20.74 -0.71 17.66
C ARG A 377 -21.50 0.14 18.65
N LEU A 378 -21.45 1.44 18.45
CA LEU A 378 -22.47 2.34 18.97
C LEU A 378 -23.53 2.50 17.89
N SER A 379 -24.77 2.16 18.21
CA SER A 379 -25.87 2.22 17.25
C SER A 379 -27.04 3.01 17.82
N PRO A 380 -27.71 3.81 16.98
CA PRO A 380 -28.93 4.47 17.37
C PRO A 380 -30.08 3.45 17.41
N GLN A 381 -31.14 3.83 18.08
CA GLN A 381 -32.39 3.08 18.16
C GLN A 381 -33.53 4.05 17.80
N PRO A 382 -33.90 4.07 16.50
CA PRO A 382 -34.88 5.01 15.97
C PRO A 382 -36.18 5.06 16.77
N GLY A 383 -36.62 6.27 17.09
CA GLY A 383 -37.93 6.53 17.66
C GLY A 383 -38.98 6.85 16.62
N SER A 384 -40.23 6.89 17.08
CA SER A 384 -41.36 7.40 16.30
C SER A 384 -41.40 8.93 16.23
N ARG A 385 -40.55 9.63 16.99
CA ARG A 385 -40.46 11.10 17.03
C ARG A 385 -39.00 11.53 17.14
N ARG A 386 -38.66 12.65 16.49
CA ARG A 386 -37.37 13.31 16.66
C ARG A 386 -37.24 13.81 18.10
N ASN A 387 -36.12 13.51 18.71
CA ASN A 387 -35.73 14.03 20.00
C ASN A 387 -34.20 14.02 20.05
N THR A 388 -33.61 15.21 20.07
CA THR A 388 -32.16 15.33 20.08
C THR A 388 -31.59 14.80 21.39
N VAL A 389 -30.65 13.87 21.27
CA VAL A 389 -29.93 13.25 22.37
C VAL A 389 -28.45 13.55 22.17
N VAL A 390 -27.85 14.23 23.14
CA VAL A 390 -26.41 14.48 23.17
C VAL A 390 -25.78 13.73 24.34
N VAL A 391 -24.95 12.74 24.02
CA VAL A 391 -24.30 11.87 25.00
C VAL A 391 -22.80 11.83 24.73
N TRP A 392 -22.04 11.82 25.81
CA TRP A 392 -20.60 11.65 25.77
C TRP A 392 -20.21 10.29 26.30
N TYR A 393 -19.18 9.68 25.73
CA TYR A 393 -18.59 8.42 26.20
C TYR A 393 -17.09 8.55 26.38
N ASP A 394 -16.58 7.85 27.39
CA ASP A 394 -15.14 7.79 27.69
C ASP A 394 -14.78 6.51 28.47
N GLY A 395 -13.50 6.17 28.53
CA GLY A 395 -12.94 5.12 29.36
C GLY A 395 -13.40 3.71 29.00
N LEU A 396 -13.75 3.47 27.73
CA LEU A 396 -14.22 2.18 27.26
C LEU A 396 -13.12 1.12 27.39
N ARG A 397 -13.47 -0.01 27.99
CA ARG A 397 -12.55 -1.13 28.16
C ARG A 397 -13.28 -2.46 28.21
N ILE A 398 -12.62 -3.50 27.70
CA ILE A 398 -13.06 -4.88 27.86
C ILE A 398 -12.02 -5.58 28.72
N ARG A 399 -12.49 -6.30 29.76
CA ARG A 399 -11.63 -7.08 30.64
C ARG A 399 -12.16 -8.49 30.76
N PRO A 400 -11.29 -9.52 30.86
CA PRO A 400 -11.72 -10.82 31.31
C PRO A 400 -12.41 -10.67 32.68
N SER A 401 -13.61 -11.20 32.83
CA SER A 401 -14.27 -11.25 34.13
C SER A 401 -13.35 -12.05 35.05
N LYS A 402 -13.03 -11.54 36.24
CA LYS A 402 -12.23 -12.29 37.21
C LYS A 402 -12.97 -13.58 37.53
N GLY A 403 -12.54 -14.68 36.92
CA GLY A 403 -12.97 -16.00 37.32
C GLY A 403 -12.64 -16.20 38.79
N ARG A 404 -13.64 -16.49 39.61
CA ARG A 404 -13.43 -17.33 40.78
C ARG A 404 -12.67 -18.55 40.27
N ALA A 405 -11.43 -18.72 40.70
CA ALA A 405 -10.74 -19.99 40.53
C ALA A 405 -11.70 -21.08 41.02
N GLN A 406 -12.03 -22.02 40.14
CA GLN A 406 -12.49 -23.34 40.57
C GLN A 406 -11.29 -24.27 40.54
#